data_AF-A0A537H7P6-F1
#
_entry.id   AF-A0A537H7P6-F1
#
_cell.length_a   1.000
_cell.length_b   1.000
_cell.length_c   1.000
_cell.angle_alpha   90.00
_cell.angle_beta   90.00
_cell.angle_gamma   90.00
#
_symmetry.space_group_name_H-M   'P 1'
#
loop_
_entity.id
_entity.type
_entity.pdbx_description
1 polymer ?
#
loop_
_entity_poly.entity_id
_entity_poly.type
_entity_poly.pdbx_seq_one_letter_code
_entity_poly.pdbx_strand_id
1 'polypeptide(L)'
;GKVVQFTSEYAPGEQVLGDPAESSMDVYALGAALYTMLTRTPVHSPKLIEAMNNITTSSDLSRAEKDLESVWDSFKPDFGRIDSKFSAAVSDLKEMLARDPEDRPEAGSIASSLQKLVDKRGLLS
;
A
#
# COMPACT_ATOMS: atom_id res chain seq x y z
N GLY A 1 -14.55 -18.69 -12.20
CA GLY A 1 -14.38 -17.24 -12.04
C GLY A 1 -13.20 -16.99 -11.15
N LYS A 2 -12.32 -16.05 -11.50
CA LYS A 2 -11.21 -15.65 -10.62
C LYS A 2 -11.84 -14.89 -9.45
N VAL A 3 -11.80 -15.46 -8.26
CA VAL A 3 -12.28 -14.79 -7.05
C VAL A 3 -11.16 -13.84 -6.64
N VAL A 4 -11.36 -12.54 -6.88
CA VAL A 4 -10.45 -11.50 -6.41
C VAL A 4 -10.91 -11.10 -5.01
N GLN A 5 -10.15 -11.49 -3.98
CA GLN A 5 -10.35 -11.04 -2.61
C GLN A 5 -9.26 -10.02 -2.28
N PHE A 6 -9.69 -8.86 -1.78
CA PHE A 6 -8.82 -7.78 -1.36
C PHE A 6 -9.47 -6.98 -0.25
N THR A 7 -8.66 -6.21 0.46
CA THR A 7 -9.12 -5.16 1.37
C THR A 7 -8.64 -3.84 0.80
N SER A 8 -9.58 -3.03 0.32
CA SER A 8 -9.33 -1.83 -0.49
C SER A 8 -8.48 -0.78 0.20
N GLU A 9 -8.34 -0.84 1.52
CA GLU A 9 -7.48 0.05 2.31
C GLU A 9 -6.00 -0.35 2.28
N TYR A 10 -5.68 -1.59 1.90
CA TYR A 10 -4.33 -2.16 1.98
C TYR A 10 -3.81 -2.78 0.69
N ALA A 11 -4.70 -3.26 -0.19
CA ALA A 11 -4.30 -3.96 -1.40
C ALA A 11 -3.76 -3.00 -2.48
N PRO A 12 -2.65 -3.33 -3.16
CA PRO A 12 -2.17 -2.52 -4.26
C PRO A 12 -3.09 -2.65 -5.49
N GLY A 13 -3.05 -1.65 -6.37
CA GLY A 13 -3.94 -1.58 -7.54
C GLY A 13 -3.84 -2.80 -8.47
N GLU A 14 -2.64 -3.31 -8.71
CA GLU A 14 -2.43 -4.47 -9.58
C GLU A 14 -3.09 -5.76 -9.04
N GLN A 15 -3.15 -5.94 -7.72
CA GLN A 15 -3.89 -7.06 -7.12
C GLN A 15 -5.39 -6.96 -7.42
N VAL A 16 -5.93 -5.74 -7.33
CA VAL A 16 -7.35 -5.46 -7.56
C VAL A 16 -7.72 -5.60 -9.05
N LEU A 17 -6.81 -5.20 -9.94
CA LEU A 17 -6.90 -5.41 -11.39
C LEU A 17 -6.71 -6.88 -11.81
N GLY A 18 -6.33 -7.73 -10.88
CA GLY A 18 -6.29 -9.17 -11.07
C GLY A 18 -4.97 -9.69 -11.59
N ASP A 19 -3.85 -9.04 -11.29
CA ASP A 19 -2.53 -9.60 -11.57
C ASP A 19 -2.25 -10.85 -10.70
N PRO A 20 -1.31 -11.73 -11.10
CA PRO A 20 -0.91 -12.87 -10.28
C PRO A 20 -0.38 -12.42 -8.92
N ALA A 21 -0.63 -13.21 -7.87
CA ALA A 21 -0.13 -12.89 -6.54
C ALA A 21 1.41 -12.94 -6.49
N GLU A 22 2.01 -11.86 -5.98
CA GLU A 22 3.45 -11.71 -5.84
C GLU A 22 3.83 -11.19 -4.45
N SER A 23 5.04 -11.49 -3.99
CA SER A 23 5.52 -11.05 -2.67
C SER A 23 5.59 -9.52 -2.51
N SER A 24 5.72 -8.79 -3.61
CA SER A 24 5.69 -7.32 -3.65
C SER A 24 4.33 -6.75 -3.20
N MET A 25 3.25 -7.53 -3.32
CA MET A 25 1.91 -7.14 -2.86
C MET A 25 1.82 -7.17 -1.32
N ASP A 26 2.45 -8.16 -0.68
CA ASP A 26 2.52 -8.24 0.78
C ASP A 26 3.36 -7.09 1.37
N VAL A 27 4.44 -6.71 0.68
CA VAL A 27 5.26 -5.55 1.05
C VAL A 27 4.44 -4.27 1.01
N TYR A 28 3.64 -4.08 -0.05
CA TYR A 28 2.75 -2.94 -0.16
C TYR A 28 1.69 -2.94 0.95
N ALA A 29 1.02 -4.07 1.18
CA ALA A 29 0.00 -4.19 2.21
C ALA A 29 0.55 -3.92 3.63
N LEU A 30 1.77 -4.38 3.92
CA LEU A 30 2.47 -4.06 5.15
C LEU A 30 2.75 -2.54 5.25
N GLY A 31 3.20 -1.91 4.17
CA GLY A 31 3.43 -0.47 4.11
C GLY A 31 2.16 0.33 4.37
N ALA A 32 1.04 -0.09 3.78
CA ALA A 32 -0.26 0.51 3.98
C ALA A 32 -0.75 0.36 5.43
N ALA A 33 -0.53 -0.82 6.03
CA ALA A 33 -0.85 -1.07 7.43
C ALA A 33 0.00 -0.19 8.37
N LEU A 34 1.32 -0.11 8.16
CA LEU A 34 2.21 0.74 8.95
C LEU A 34 1.85 2.22 8.81
N TYR A 35 1.60 2.71 7.59
CA TYR A 35 1.12 4.07 7.37
C TYR A 35 -0.16 4.34 8.18
N THR A 36 -1.11 3.39 8.15
CA THR A 36 -2.37 3.51 8.87
C THR A 36 -2.15 3.54 10.38
N MET A 37 -1.23 2.73 10.91
CA MET A 37 -0.88 2.77 12.34
C MET A 37 -0.26 4.12 12.75
N LEU A 38 0.58 4.69 11.89
CA LEU A 38 1.29 5.95 12.18
C LEU A 38 0.39 7.19 12.05
N THR A 39 -0.58 7.16 11.14
CA THR A 39 -1.44 8.32 10.83
C THR A 39 -2.86 8.19 11.37
N ARG A 40 -3.28 6.97 11.78
CA ARG A 40 -4.67 6.57 12.08
C ARG A 40 -5.63 6.73 10.90
N THR A 41 -5.09 6.88 9.69
CA THR A 41 -5.87 7.02 8.46
C THR A 41 -5.35 6.07 7.39
N PRO A 42 -6.23 5.42 6.60
CA PRO A 42 -5.80 4.60 5.47
C PRO A 42 -4.89 5.38 4.51
N VAL A 43 -3.95 4.67 3.88
CA VAL A 43 -3.07 5.27 2.88
C VAL A 43 -3.84 5.65 1.62
N HIS A 44 -4.80 4.80 1.21
CA HIS A 44 -5.65 5.05 0.07
C HIS A 44 -6.67 6.15 0.36
N SER A 45 -6.84 7.03 -0.62
CA SER A 45 -7.90 8.04 -0.58
C SER A 45 -9.29 7.37 -0.66
N PRO A 46 -10.36 8.01 -0.13
CA PRO A 46 -11.72 7.51 -0.28
C PRO A 46 -12.11 7.23 -1.73
N LYS A 47 -11.65 8.07 -2.67
CA LYS A 47 -11.87 7.90 -4.11
C LYS A 47 -11.24 6.61 -4.66
N LEU A 48 -10.03 6.28 -4.21
CA LEU A 48 -9.35 5.06 -4.62
C LEU A 48 -10.04 3.81 -4.04
N ILE A 49 -10.42 3.87 -2.76
CA ILE A 49 -11.17 2.78 -2.10
C ILE A 49 -12.51 2.53 -2.82
N GLU A 50 -13.22 3.58 -3.20
CA GLU A 50 -14.46 3.48 -3.97
C GLU A 50 -14.23 2.84 -5.35
N ALA A 51 -13.20 3.28 -6.08
CA ALA A 51 -12.83 2.70 -7.38
C ALA A 51 -12.46 1.22 -7.27
N MET A 52 -11.71 0.82 -6.23
CA MET A 52 -11.37 -0.58 -5.97
C MET A 52 -12.62 -1.41 -5.67
N ASN A 53 -13.50 -0.92 -4.79
CA ASN A 53 -14.74 -1.64 -4.45
C ASN A 53 -15.65 -1.81 -5.68
N ASN A 54 -15.68 -0.83 -6.58
CA ASN A 54 -16.48 -0.86 -7.81
C ASN A 54 -16.10 -2.03 -8.75
N ILE A 55 -14.86 -2.53 -8.71
CA ILE A 55 -14.46 -3.73 -9.47
C ILE A 55 -15.30 -4.95 -9.10
N THR A 56 -15.73 -5.07 -7.85
CA THR A 56 -16.50 -6.23 -7.38
C THR A 56 -18.00 -6.11 -7.60
N THR A 57 -18.50 -4.88 -7.81
CA THR A 57 -19.95 -4.59 -7.85
C THR A 57 -20.44 -4.11 -9.21
N SER A 58 -19.55 -3.65 -10.10
CA SER A 58 -19.91 -3.10 -11.41
C SER A 58 -20.45 -4.17 -12.37
N SER A 59 -21.47 -3.81 -13.14
CA SER A 59 -21.96 -4.58 -14.30
C SER A 59 -21.14 -4.35 -15.57
N ASP A 60 -20.36 -3.26 -15.61
CA ASP A 60 -19.41 -2.92 -16.68
C ASP A 60 -17.99 -2.95 -16.11
N LEU A 61 -17.38 -4.15 -16.13
CA LEU A 61 -16.05 -4.38 -15.57
C LEU A 61 -14.98 -3.59 -16.34
N SER A 62 -15.08 -3.51 -17.67
CA SER A 62 -14.09 -2.83 -18.49
C SER A 62 -14.02 -1.32 -18.24
N ARG A 63 -15.16 -0.68 -17.92
CA ARG A 63 -15.14 0.71 -17.46
C ARG A 63 -14.55 0.82 -16.05
N ALA A 64 -14.94 -0.07 -15.13
CA ALA A 64 -14.47 -0.04 -13.75
C ALA A 64 -12.94 -0.23 -13.65
N GLU A 65 -12.38 -1.13 -14.46
CA GLU A 65 -10.92 -1.35 -14.57
C GLU A 65 -10.20 -0.07 -15.02
N LYS A 66 -10.67 0.59 -16.09
CA LYS A 66 -10.08 1.84 -16.58
C LYS A 66 -10.17 2.98 -15.56
N ASP A 67 -11.29 3.08 -14.86
CA ASP A 67 -11.47 4.07 -13.81
C ASP A 67 -10.52 3.81 -12.64
N LEU A 68 -10.35 2.55 -12.23
CA LEU A 68 -9.39 2.15 -11.21
C LEU A 68 -7.95 2.45 -11.64
N GLU A 69 -7.54 2.04 -12.85
CA GLU A 69 -6.22 2.33 -13.41
C GLU A 69 -5.93 3.84 -13.37
N SER A 70 -6.88 4.66 -13.82
CA SER A 70 -6.71 6.11 -13.82
C SER A 70 -6.55 6.69 -12.40
N VAL A 71 -7.37 6.23 -11.44
CA VAL A 71 -7.28 6.71 -10.05
C VAL A 71 -5.98 6.23 -9.39
N TRP A 72 -5.59 4.97 -9.64
CA TRP A 72 -4.35 4.36 -9.15
C TRP A 72 -3.11 5.07 -9.69
N ASP A 73 -3.07 5.38 -10.98
CA ASP A 73 -1.93 6.06 -11.62
C ASP A 73 -1.72 7.48 -11.11
N SER A 74 -2.81 8.15 -10.72
CA SER A 74 -2.76 9.50 -10.15
C SER A 74 -2.54 9.51 -8.63
N PHE A 75 -2.67 8.37 -7.97
CA PHE A 75 -2.63 8.28 -6.52
C PHE A 75 -1.22 8.52 -5.99
N LYS A 76 -1.13 9.36 -4.95
CA LYS A 76 0.10 9.67 -4.23
C LYS A 76 -0.18 9.63 -2.73
N PRO A 77 0.45 8.73 -1.96
CA PRO A 77 0.33 8.73 -0.52
C PRO A 77 0.77 10.06 0.11
N ASP A 78 0.00 10.55 1.09
CA ASP A 78 0.30 11.79 1.80
C ASP A 78 1.21 11.53 3.02
N PHE A 79 2.51 11.37 2.75
CA PHE A 79 3.51 11.17 3.81
C PHE A 79 3.66 12.39 4.75
N GLY A 80 3.08 13.55 4.41
CA GLY A 80 3.06 14.73 5.28
C GLY A 80 2.23 14.54 6.56
N ARG A 81 1.35 13.53 6.58
CA ARG A 81 0.55 13.16 7.76
C ARG A 81 1.34 12.42 8.84
N ILE A 82 2.49 11.88 8.50
CA ILE A 82 3.31 11.12 9.44
C ILE A 82 3.97 12.11 10.41
N ASP A 83 3.72 11.92 11.70
CA ASP A 83 4.34 12.69 12.79
C ASP A 83 5.88 12.71 12.61
N SER A 84 6.49 13.89 12.73
CA SER A 84 7.93 14.09 12.48
C SER A 84 8.81 13.21 13.37
N LYS A 85 8.30 12.76 14.52
CA LYS A 85 8.98 11.77 15.37
C LYS A 85 9.15 10.41 14.69
N PHE A 86 8.48 10.13 13.58
CA PHE A 86 8.63 8.90 12.78
C PHE A 86 9.27 9.16 11.42
N SER A 87 9.86 10.34 11.20
CA SER A 87 10.55 10.72 9.94
C SER A 87 11.54 9.67 9.44
N ALA A 88 12.21 8.95 10.35
CA ALA A 88 13.17 7.90 10.00
C ALA A 88 12.53 6.70 9.26
N ALA A 89 11.23 6.45 9.44
CA ALA A 89 10.50 5.37 8.75
C ALA A 89 9.90 5.81 7.40
N VAL A 90 9.92 7.11 7.08
CA VAL A 90 9.24 7.64 5.88
C VAL A 90 9.91 7.19 4.59
N SER A 91 11.24 7.00 4.57
CA SER A 91 11.94 6.49 3.39
C SER A 91 11.49 5.06 3.08
N ASP A 92 11.55 4.17 4.07
CA ASP A 92 11.12 2.78 3.94
C ASP A 92 9.66 2.69 3.51
N LEU A 93 8.77 3.50 4.11
CA LEU A 93 7.36 3.52 3.74
C LEU A 93 7.12 3.96 2.29
N LYS A 94 7.94 4.89 1.75
CA LYS A 94 7.84 5.30 0.34
C LYS A 94 8.20 4.16 -0.60
N GLU A 95 9.24 3.41 -0.27
CA GLU A 95 9.69 2.26 -1.06
C GLU A 95 8.67 1.12 -1.01
N MET A 96 8.14 0.82 0.18
CA MET A 96 7.10 -0.21 0.35
C MET A 96 5.81 0.14 -0.41
N LEU A 97 5.43 1.42 -0.41
CA LEU A 97 4.24 1.94 -1.07
C LEU A 97 4.51 2.41 -2.51
N ALA A 98 5.60 1.96 -3.13
CA ALA A 98 5.89 2.28 -4.52
C ALA A 98 4.78 1.73 -5.43
N ARG A 99 4.37 2.53 -6.43
CA ARG A 99 3.34 2.14 -7.39
C ARG A 99 3.81 0.93 -8.19
N ASP A 100 5.01 1.01 -8.77
CA ASP A 100 5.61 -0.08 -9.51
C ASP A 100 6.04 -1.19 -8.54
N PRO A 101 5.57 -2.45 -8.71
CA PRO A 101 5.97 -3.58 -7.88
C PRO A 101 7.49 -3.81 -7.86
N GLU A 102 8.20 -3.53 -8.96
CA GLU A 102 9.65 -3.74 -9.08
C GLU A 102 10.47 -2.73 -8.26
N ASP A 103 9.88 -1.57 -7.96
CA ASP A 103 10.50 -0.57 -7.09
C ASP A 103 10.34 -0.91 -5.59
N ARG A 104 9.55 -1.95 -5.27
CA ARG A 104 9.31 -2.35 -3.88
C ARG A 104 10.45 -3.25 -3.39
N PRO A 105 10.93 -3.02 -2.17
CA PRO A 105 12.00 -3.81 -1.59
C PRO A 105 11.53 -5.22 -1.22
N GLU A 106 12.46 -6.16 -1.16
CA GLU A 106 12.19 -7.49 -0.62
C GLU A 106 11.81 -7.42 0.88
N ALA A 107 10.94 -8.34 1.31
CA ALA A 107 10.47 -8.41 2.69
C ALA A 107 11.61 -8.52 3.72
N GLY A 108 12.69 -9.25 3.40
CA GLY A 108 13.86 -9.38 4.27
C GLY A 108 14.63 -8.07 4.49
N SER A 109 14.70 -7.24 3.44
CA SER A 109 15.34 -5.91 3.49
C SER A 109 14.54 -4.96 4.37
N ILE A 110 13.21 -4.97 4.24
CA ILE A 110 12.31 -4.19 5.10
C ILE A 110 12.38 -4.64 6.55
N ALA A 111 12.32 -5.94 6.83
CA ALA A 111 12.41 -6.45 8.20
C ALA A 111 13.72 -5.99 8.86
N SER A 112 14.83 -6.04 8.13
CA SER A 112 16.13 -5.57 8.61
C SER A 112 16.16 -4.05 8.85
N SER A 113 15.51 -3.26 7.99
CA SER A 113 15.44 -1.80 8.17
C SER A 113 14.59 -1.41 9.37
N LEU A 114 13.40 -2.00 9.50
CA LEU A 114 12.49 -1.79 10.63
C LEU A 114 13.16 -2.18 11.95
N GLN A 115 13.89 -3.30 12.00
CA GLN A 115 14.64 -3.72 13.20
C GLN A 115 15.66 -2.65 13.61
N LYS A 116 16.44 -2.10 12.66
CA LYS A 116 17.41 -1.02 12.94
C LYS A 116 16.74 0.24 13.51
N LEU A 117 15.51 0.55 13.09
CA LEU A 117 14.75 1.68 13.64
C LEU A 117 14.35 1.44 15.09
N VAL A 118 13.99 0.19 15.44
CA VAL A 118 13.70 -0.22 16.82
C VAL A 118 14.95 -0.18 17.69
N ASP A 119 16.05 -0.76 17.21
CA ASP A 119 17.32 -0.85 17.94
C ASP A 119 17.89 0.53 18.25
N LYS A 120 17.84 1.47 17.28
CA LYS A 120 18.31 2.86 17.47
C LYS A 120 17.51 3.65 18.50
N ARG A 121 16.28 3.24 18.84
CA ARG A 121 15.41 3.93 19.81
C ARG A 121 15.45 3.36 21.21
N GLY A 122 16.25 2.31 21.45
CA GLY A 122 16.45 1.76 22.80
C GLY A 122 15.18 1.20 23.45
N LEU A 123 14.25 0.65 22.66
CA LEU A 123 13.01 0.05 23.18
C LEU A 123 13.13 -1.45 23.50
N LEU A 124 14.32 -2.02 23.35
CA LEU A 124 14.64 -3.41 23.69
C LEU A 124 15.99 -3.48 24.42
N SER A 125 16.04 -2.92 25.63
CA SER A 125 17.07 -3.21 26.63
C SER A 125 16.45 -3.18 28.03
#